data_AF-A0A2E9VK89-F1
#
_entry.id   AF-A0A2E9VK89-F1
#
_cell.length_a   1.000
_cell.length_b   1.000
_cell.length_c   1.000
_cell.angle_alpha   90.00
_cell.angle_beta   90.00
_cell.angle_gamma   90.00
#
_symmetry.space_group_name_H-M   'P 1'
#
loop_
_entity.id
_entity.type
_entity.pdbx_description
1 polymer ?
#
loop_
_entity_poly.entity_id
_entity_poly.type
_entity_poly.pdbx_seq_one_letter_code
_entity_poly.pdbx_strand_id
1 'polypeptide(L)'
;MIAFNDSADSSPSGHLRFPSGQIVITPNALSQLSPSEVLVALKRHLNGDWGDCCSEDRQANDQALESGGRLFSVYHSEDQKKFWIITEADYTLTTVLMPEDY
;
A
#
# COMPACT_ATOMS: atom_id res chain seq x y z
N MET A 1 -12.60 26.68 -39.67
CA MET A 1 -13.45 26.53 -38.47
C MET A 1 -12.53 26.40 -37.27
N ILE A 2 -12.73 27.25 -36.27
CA ILE A 2 -11.98 27.24 -35.00
C ILE A 2 -12.74 26.29 -34.06
N ALA A 3 -12.03 25.41 -33.36
CA ALA A 3 -12.59 24.63 -32.27
C ALA A 3 -11.85 24.99 -30.97
N PHE A 4 -12.65 25.15 -29.92
CA PHE A 4 -12.40 25.86 -28.68
C PHE A 4 -11.49 25.09 -27.71
N ASN A 5 -10.77 25.86 -26.91
CA ASN A 5 -10.05 25.46 -25.71
C ASN A 5 -10.98 24.75 -24.70
N ASP A 6 -10.59 23.58 -24.22
CA ASP A 6 -11.10 23.03 -22.96
C ASP A 6 -9.92 22.83 -22.01
N SER A 7 -9.89 23.67 -20.98
CA SER A 7 -8.97 23.57 -19.86
C SER A 7 -9.56 22.58 -18.88
N ALA A 8 -9.06 21.35 -18.88
CA ALA A 8 -9.34 20.39 -17.82
C ALA A 8 -8.30 20.52 -16.71
N ASP A 9 -8.68 21.27 -15.68
CA ASP A 9 -8.30 21.14 -14.28
C ASP A 9 -7.80 19.71 -13.94
N SER A 10 -6.50 19.57 -13.68
CA SER A 10 -5.89 18.30 -13.27
C SER A 10 -6.03 18.10 -11.76
N SER A 11 -7.26 17.88 -11.30
CA SER A 11 -7.48 17.18 -10.04
C SER A 11 -6.89 15.76 -10.16
N PRO A 12 -6.14 15.22 -9.17
CA PRO A 12 -5.52 13.92 -9.30
C PRO A 12 -6.61 12.85 -9.34
N SER A 13 -6.83 12.27 -10.52
CA SER A 13 -7.63 11.07 -10.71
C SER A 13 -7.15 10.01 -9.72
N GLY A 14 -8.05 9.49 -8.88
CA GLY A 14 -7.76 8.50 -7.83
C GLY A 14 -7.34 7.14 -8.39
N HIS A 15 -6.19 7.10 -9.05
CA HIS A 15 -5.58 5.90 -9.60
C HIS A 15 -4.57 5.36 -8.58
N LEU A 16 -4.74 4.10 -8.18
CA LEU A 16 -3.77 3.40 -7.34
C LEU A 16 -2.42 3.32 -8.07
N ARG A 17 -1.32 3.32 -7.31
CA ARG A 17 0.04 3.26 -7.87
C ARG A 17 0.35 1.88 -8.48
N PHE A 18 -0.31 0.82 -8.00
CA PHE A 18 -0.19 -0.56 -8.48
C PHE A 18 -1.48 -1.35 -8.13
N PRO A 19 -1.76 -2.49 -8.78
CA PRO A 19 -2.95 -3.31 -8.46
C PRO A 19 -2.83 -3.96 -7.08
N SER A 20 -3.95 -4.12 -6.38
CA SER A 20 -3.96 -4.73 -5.04
C SER A 20 -3.83 -6.25 -5.04
N GLY A 21 -4.12 -6.91 -6.17
CA GLY A 21 -4.33 -8.35 -6.18
C GLY A 21 -5.44 -8.78 -5.20
N GLN A 22 -5.38 -10.03 -4.77
CA GLN A 22 -6.17 -10.55 -3.66
C GLN A 22 -5.65 -9.99 -2.34
N ILE A 23 -6.52 -9.43 -1.52
CA ILE A 23 -6.15 -8.95 -0.18
C ILE A 23 -6.51 -10.03 0.85
N VAL A 24 -5.54 -10.39 1.68
CA VAL A 24 -5.72 -11.30 2.81
C VAL A 24 -5.18 -10.65 4.09
N ILE A 25 -5.69 -11.12 5.22
CA ILE A 25 -5.23 -10.71 6.56
C ILE A 25 -4.98 -11.97 7.39
N THR A 26 -3.87 -12.01 8.11
CA THR A 26 -3.58 -13.15 9.01
C THR A 26 -4.57 -13.16 10.17
N PRO A 27 -4.86 -14.34 10.77
CA PRO A 27 -5.75 -14.41 11.93
C PRO A 27 -5.28 -13.55 13.11
N ASN A 28 -3.96 -13.47 13.32
CA ASN A 28 -3.37 -12.68 14.39
C ASN A 28 -3.58 -11.18 14.14
N ALA A 29 -3.28 -10.66 12.94
CA ALA A 29 -3.57 -9.27 12.59
C ALA A 29 -5.07 -8.95 12.69
N LEU A 30 -5.94 -9.85 12.22
CA LEU A 30 -7.39 -9.68 12.29
C LEU A 30 -7.90 -9.58 13.74
N SER A 31 -7.25 -10.27 14.68
CA SER A 31 -7.61 -10.21 16.11
C SER A 31 -7.13 -8.94 16.83
N GLN A 32 -6.18 -8.22 16.23
CA GLN A 32 -5.48 -7.11 16.89
C GLN A 32 -5.74 -5.74 16.26
N LEU A 33 -6.17 -5.69 15.00
CA LEU A 33 -6.36 -4.47 14.24
C LEU A 33 -7.84 -4.24 13.93
N SER A 34 -8.28 -2.97 13.98
CA SER A 34 -9.63 -2.65 13.54
C SER A 34 -9.74 -2.66 12.00
N PRO A 35 -10.92 -2.99 11.44
CA PRO A 35 -11.13 -2.91 9.99
C PRO A 35 -10.85 -1.52 9.41
N SER A 36 -11.14 -0.44 10.16
CA SER A 36 -10.86 0.94 9.75
C SER A 36 -9.37 1.22 9.58
N GLU A 37 -8.54 0.78 10.54
CA GLU A 37 -7.08 0.98 10.47
C GLU A 37 -6.48 0.20 9.30
N VAL A 38 -6.93 -1.05 9.10
CA VAL A 38 -6.49 -1.89 7.98
C VAL A 38 -6.84 -1.22 6.65
N LEU A 39 -8.05 -0.69 6.49
CA LEU A 39 -8.47 0.00 5.27
C LEU A 39 -7.67 1.29 5.01
N VAL A 40 -7.35 2.07 6.05
CA VAL A 40 -6.51 3.27 5.91
C VAL A 40 -5.10 2.88 5.48
N ALA A 41 -4.51 1.89 6.12
CA ALA A 41 -3.17 1.41 5.80
C ALA A 41 -3.08 0.81 4.39
N LEU A 42 -4.08 0.02 3.96
CA LEU A 42 -4.16 -0.51 2.60
C LEU A 42 -4.23 0.62 1.57
N LYS A 43 -5.05 1.65 1.79
CA LYS A 43 -5.12 2.81 0.89
C LYS A 43 -3.78 3.52 0.78
N ARG A 44 -3.07 3.68 1.90
CA ARG A 44 -1.72 4.28 1.91
C ARG A 44 -0.74 3.42 1.10
N HIS A 45 -0.71 2.11 1.37
CA HIS A 45 0.16 1.16 0.68
C HIS A 45 -0.05 1.20 -0.83
N LEU A 46 -1.30 1.07 -1.28
CA LEU A 46 -1.65 1.06 -2.71
C LEU A 46 -1.42 2.40 -3.41
N ASN A 47 -1.26 3.50 -2.67
CA ASN A 47 -0.86 4.80 -3.20
C ASN A 47 0.64 5.08 -3.10
N GLY A 48 1.43 4.13 -2.61
CA GLY A 48 2.88 4.28 -2.46
C GLY A 48 3.33 5.03 -1.21
N ASP A 49 2.46 5.20 -0.22
CA ASP A 49 2.86 5.66 1.11
C ASP A 49 3.33 4.46 1.92
N TRP A 50 4.64 4.32 2.07
CA TRP A 50 5.29 3.18 2.72
C TRP A 50 5.32 3.23 4.25
N GLY A 51 4.69 4.23 4.87
CA GLY A 51 4.66 4.40 6.32
C GLY A 51 6.05 4.55 6.92
N ASP A 52 6.36 3.79 7.97
CA ASP A 52 7.61 3.90 8.73
C ASP A 52 8.76 3.05 8.20
N CYS A 53 8.72 2.68 6.91
CA CYS A 53 9.89 2.09 6.23
C CYS A 53 11.11 3.02 6.30
N CYS A 54 12.29 2.43 6.51
CA CYS A 54 13.57 3.15 6.41
C CYS A 54 13.85 3.58 4.97
N SER A 55 14.92 4.37 4.76
CA SER A 55 15.33 4.83 3.44
C SER A 55 15.57 3.70 2.44
N GLU A 56 16.20 2.63 2.90
CA GLU A 56 16.57 1.47 2.11
C GLU A 56 15.34 0.68 1.67
N ASP A 57 14.39 0.44 2.58
CA ASP A 57 13.12 -0.25 2.26
C ASP A 57 12.27 0.59 1.28
N ARG A 58 12.23 1.91 1.47
CA ARG A 58 11.53 2.82 0.55
C ARG A 58 12.14 2.78 -0.85
N GLN A 59 13.47 2.80 -0.94
CA GLN A 59 14.18 2.69 -2.21
C GLN A 59 13.94 1.32 -2.86
N ALA A 60 13.92 0.24 -2.07
CA ALA A 60 13.60 -1.10 -2.57
C ALA A 60 12.18 -1.16 -3.14
N ASN A 61 11.20 -0.53 -2.50
CA ASN A 61 9.84 -0.44 -3.04
C ASN A 61 9.78 0.35 -4.35
N ASP A 62 10.45 1.49 -4.44
CA ASP A 62 10.46 2.30 -5.65
C ASP A 62 11.13 1.55 -6.82
N GLN A 63 12.23 0.82 -6.56
CA GLN A 63 12.84 -0.06 -7.56
C GLN A 63 11.90 -1.21 -7.94
N ALA A 64 11.25 -1.85 -6.97
CA ALA A 64 10.31 -2.93 -7.22
C ALA A 64 9.16 -2.50 -8.13
N LEU A 65 8.65 -1.27 -7.99
CA LEU A 65 7.61 -0.74 -8.88
C LEU A 65 8.05 -0.60 -10.34
N GLU A 66 9.35 -0.43 -10.61
CA GLU A 66 9.89 -0.28 -11.96
C GLU A 66 10.32 -1.63 -12.56
N SER A 67 11.00 -2.46 -11.78
CA SER A 67 11.61 -3.71 -12.24
C SER A 67 10.84 -4.97 -11.87
N GLY A 68 9.71 -4.82 -11.16
CA GLY A 68 9.06 -5.92 -10.45
C GLY A 68 9.78 -6.22 -9.13
N GLY A 69 9.03 -6.78 -8.17
CA GLY A 69 9.53 -7.09 -6.85
C GLY A 69 8.46 -6.93 -5.77
N ARG A 70 8.73 -7.52 -4.60
CA ARG A 70 7.84 -7.44 -3.45
C ARG A 70 7.82 -6.02 -2.90
N LEU A 71 6.63 -5.53 -2.57
CA LEU A 71 6.45 -4.26 -1.86
C LEU A 71 6.23 -4.51 -0.37
N PHE A 72 6.78 -3.63 0.45
CA PHE A 72 6.74 -3.75 1.90
C PHE A 72 6.38 -2.40 2.52
N SER A 73 5.47 -2.39 3.50
CA SER A 73 5.13 -1.18 4.23
C SER A 73 4.98 -1.46 5.71
N VAL A 74 5.37 -0.47 6.52
CA VAL A 74 5.30 -0.54 7.97
C VAL A 74 4.31 0.50 8.47
N TYR A 75 3.30 0.07 9.21
CA TYR A 75 2.34 0.97 9.84
C TYR A 75 2.21 0.66 11.32
N HIS A 76 1.56 1.59 12.02
CA HIS A 76 1.22 1.45 13.43
C HIS A 76 -0.29 1.68 13.60
N SER A 77 -0.92 0.85 14.41
CA SER A 77 -2.31 1.05 14.85
C SER A 77 -2.39 2.28 15.78
N GLU A 78 -3.61 2.71 16.12
CA GLU A 78 -3.84 3.76 17.12
C GLU A 78 -3.19 3.39 18.47
N ASP A 79 -3.29 2.11 18.84
CA ASP A 79 -2.62 1.50 20.01
C ASP A 79 -1.10 1.30 19.84
N GLN A 80 -0.48 1.90 18.83
CA GLN A 80 0.96 1.82 18.52
C GLN A 80 1.47 0.41 18.22
N LYS A 81 0.59 -0.52 17.85
CA LYS A 81 1.01 -1.86 17.42
C LYS A 81 1.54 -1.78 15.99
N LYS A 82 2.79 -2.21 15.80
CA LYS A 82 3.39 -2.32 14.47
C LYS A 82 2.74 -3.45 13.71
N PHE A 83 2.38 -3.20 12.45
CA PHE A 83 1.94 -4.22 11.51
C PHE A 83 2.46 -3.91 10.11
N TRP A 84 2.45 -4.91 9.25
CA TRP A 84 3.00 -4.83 7.91
C TRP A 84 1.91 -5.03 6.86
N ILE A 85 2.14 -4.43 5.70
CA ILE A 85 1.43 -4.76 4.46
C ILE A 85 2.47 -5.14 3.42
N ILE A 86 2.29 -6.31 2.83
CA ILE A 86 3.22 -6.88 1.85
C ILE A 86 2.45 -7.21 0.59
N THR A 87 2.92 -6.71 -0.56
CA THR A 87 2.42 -7.15 -1.87
C THR A 87 3.49 -7.99 -2.56
N GLU A 88 3.14 -9.19 -2.98
CA GLU A 88 4.06 -10.12 -3.66
C GLU A 88 4.55 -9.57 -5.00
N ALA A 89 5.67 -10.11 -5.49
CA ALA A 89 6.39 -9.56 -6.65
C ALA A 89 5.62 -9.59 -7.98
N ASP A 90 4.59 -10.44 -8.07
CA ASP A 90 3.67 -10.51 -9.21
C ASP A 90 2.42 -9.65 -9.04
N TYR A 91 2.31 -8.93 -7.92
CA TYR A 91 1.17 -8.09 -7.53
C TYR A 91 -0.18 -8.82 -7.50
N THR A 92 -0.17 -10.15 -7.32
CA THR A 92 -1.39 -10.95 -7.25
C THR A 92 -1.94 -11.11 -5.83
N LEU A 93 -1.12 -10.85 -4.81
CA LEU A 93 -1.47 -11.04 -3.40
C LEU A 93 -0.93 -9.88 -2.54
N THR A 94 -1.81 -9.27 -1.75
CA THR A 94 -1.48 -8.33 -0.69
C THR A 94 -1.86 -8.93 0.66
N THR A 95 -0.90 -9.04 1.58
CA THR A 95 -1.11 -9.60 2.92
C THR A 95 -0.94 -8.52 3.97
N VAL A 96 -1.91 -8.42 4.88
CA VAL A 96 -1.83 -7.65 6.12
C VAL A 96 -1.48 -8.60 7.26
N LEU A 97 -0.40 -8.34 7.98
CA LEU A 97 0.12 -9.25 9.00
C LEU A 97 0.80 -8.52 10.15
N MET A 98 0.84 -9.16 11.32
CA MET A 98 1.69 -8.72 12.42
C MET A 98 3.13 -9.16 12.16
N PRO A 99 4.16 -8.47 12.71
CA PRO A 99 5.56 -8.88 12.56
C PRO A 99 5.83 -10.31 13.03
N GLU A 100 5.07 -10.82 14.00
CA GLU A 100 5.21 -12.16 14.55
C GLU A 100 4.68 -13.27 13.63
N ASP A 101 3.91 -12.92 12.60
CA ASP A 101 3.37 -13.89 11.63
C ASP A 101 4.34 -14.18 10.46
N TYR A 102 5.49 -13.49 10.42
CA TYR A 102 6.48 -13.56 9.36
C TYR A 102 7.77 -14.23 9.84
#